data_AF-A0A6J7EHE5-F1
#
_entry.id   AF-A0A6J7EHE5-F1
#
_cell.length_a   1.000
_cell.length_b   1.000
_cell.length_c   1.000
_cell.angle_alpha   90.00
_cell.angle_beta   90.00
_cell.angle_gamma   90.00
#
_symmetry.space_group_name_H-M   'P 1'
#
loop_
_entity.id
_entity.type
_entity.pdbx_description
1 polymer ?
#
loop_
_entity_poly.entity_id
_entity_poly.type
_entity_poly.pdbx_seq_one_letter_code
_entity_poly.pdbx_strand_id
1 'polypeptide(L)'
;MILEGLNVLQVGAPGNEATEFVSDYFDFSIYIDALEADIENWYVNRFLSLCDSVFQDPNSFFQHFAQLSREEATATARGIWKGINGLNLKENIEPTRDRASLILRKGEDHRVSDVRLRKL
;
A
#
# COMPACT_ATOMS: atom_id res chain seq x y z
N MET A 1 -20.60 -2.29 6.73
CA MET A 1 -19.53 -3.24 6.34
C MET A 1 -18.28 -2.43 6.03
N ILE A 2 -17.09 -2.92 6.35
CA ILE A 2 -15.82 -2.28 5.95
C ILE A 2 -15.16 -3.19 4.93
N LEU A 3 -14.81 -2.63 3.78
CA LEU A 3 -14.00 -3.29 2.77
C LEU A 3 -12.65 -2.57 2.69
N GLU A 4 -11.56 -3.33 2.72
CA GLU A 4 -10.19 -2.81 2.72
C GLU A 4 -9.37 -3.48 1.62
N GLY A 5 -8.50 -2.72 0.97
CA GLY A 5 -7.59 -3.21 -0.04
C GLY A 5 -7.06 -2.10 -0.95
N LEU A 6 -5.98 -2.39 -1.67
CA LEU A 6 -5.30 -1.43 -2.55
C LEU A 6 -6.12 -1.06 -3.80
N ASN A 7 -7.00 -1.96 -4.24
CA ASN A 7 -7.69 -1.86 -5.53
C ASN A 7 -9.16 -1.44 -5.41
N VAL A 8 -9.63 -1.11 -4.20
CA VAL A 8 -11.06 -0.85 -3.95
C VAL A 8 -11.57 0.40 -4.67
N LEU A 9 -10.67 1.32 -5.03
CA LEU A 9 -10.96 2.53 -5.81
C LEU A 9 -10.47 2.48 -7.25
N GLN A 10 -10.04 1.34 -7.76
CA GLN A 10 -9.64 1.24 -9.17
C GLN A 10 -10.87 1.26 -10.09
N VAL A 11 -10.74 1.98 -11.20
CA VAL A 11 -11.61 1.86 -12.38
C VAL A 11 -10.85 1.09 -13.44
N GLY A 12 -11.58 0.45 -14.35
CA GLY A 12 -11.02 -0.28 -15.48
C GLY A 12 -10.03 0.58 -16.26
N ALA A 13 -8.97 -0.06 -16.76
CA ALA A 13 -7.98 0.59 -17.61
C ALA A 13 -8.61 1.13 -18.91
N PRO A 14 -7.99 2.12 -19.59
CA PRO A 14 -8.44 2.55 -20.91
C PRO A 14 -8.59 1.36 -21.87
N GLY A 15 -9.80 1.13 -22.39
CA GLY A 15 -10.12 -0.03 -23.23
C GLY A 15 -10.83 -1.19 -22.51
N ASN A 16 -11.01 -1.10 -21.19
CA ASN A 16 -11.87 -2.00 -20.43
C ASN A 16 -13.30 -1.43 -20.40
N GLU A 17 -14.23 -2.13 -21.05
CA GLU A 17 -15.65 -1.73 -21.20
C GLU A 17 -16.50 -2.00 -19.95
N ALA A 18 -15.88 -2.37 -18.82
CA ALA A 18 -16.61 -2.55 -17.57
C ALA A 18 -17.39 -1.28 -17.22
N THR A 19 -18.72 -1.39 -17.18
CA THR A 19 -19.64 -0.28 -16.87
C THR A 19 -19.89 -0.11 -15.39
N GLU A 20 -19.45 -1.07 -14.56
CA GLU A 20 -19.60 -1.07 -13.11
C GLU A 20 -18.28 -1.42 -12.42
N PHE A 21 -17.99 -0.69 -11.34
CA PHE A 21 -16.82 -0.88 -10.50
C PHE A 21 -17.25 -1.13 -9.06
N VAL A 22 -16.40 -1.83 -8.29
CA VAL A 22 -16.67 -2.08 -6.87
C VAL A 22 -16.91 -0.77 -6.10
N SER A 23 -16.22 0.31 -6.50
CA SER A 23 -16.38 1.65 -5.94
C SER A 23 -17.78 2.24 -6.10
N ASP A 24 -18.57 1.80 -7.08
CA ASP A 24 -19.89 2.35 -7.37
C ASP A 24 -20.92 1.92 -6.31
N TYR A 25 -20.58 0.90 -5.52
CA TYR A 25 -21.37 0.39 -4.41
C TYR A 25 -20.94 0.93 -3.04
N PHE A 26 -20.02 1.90 -3.00
CA PHE A 26 -19.54 2.48 -1.75
C PHE A 26 -20.30 3.75 -1.39
N ASP A 27 -20.94 3.76 -0.22
CA ASP A 27 -21.53 4.98 0.35
C ASP A 27 -20.46 5.99 0.79
N PHE A 28 -19.27 5.50 1.17
CA PHE A 28 -18.15 6.30 1.63
C PHE A 28 -16.83 5.56 1.39
N SER A 29 -15.79 6.31 1.02
CA SER A 29 -14.45 5.77 0.79
C SER A 29 -13.36 6.59 1.47
N ILE A 30 -12.34 5.89 1.97
CA ILE A 30 -11.19 6.49 2.65
C ILE A 30 -9.92 6.08 1.92
N TYR A 31 -9.10 7.06 1.54
CA TYR A 31 -7.75 6.85 1.03
C TYR A 31 -6.73 7.27 2.09
N ILE A 32 -5.75 6.40 2.38
CA ILE A 32 -4.65 6.70 3.30
C ILE A 32 -3.43 7.12 2.47
N ASP A 33 -3.08 8.39 2.56
CA ASP A 33 -2.00 9.03 1.79
C ASP A 33 -0.76 9.24 2.66
N ALA A 34 0.41 9.27 2.04
CA ALA A 34 1.70 9.59 2.66
C ALA A 34 2.74 9.88 1.57
N LEU A 35 3.89 10.45 1.93
CA LEU A 35 4.99 10.58 0.98
C LEU A 35 5.50 9.19 0.60
N GLU A 36 5.80 8.97 -0.69
CA GLU A 36 6.31 7.68 -1.17
C GLU A 36 7.54 7.20 -0.39
N ALA A 37 8.45 8.12 -0.05
CA ALA A 37 9.64 7.81 0.75
C ALA A 37 9.29 7.30 2.16
N ASP A 38 8.23 7.85 2.78
CA ASP A 38 7.76 7.39 4.09
C ASP A 38 7.16 5.99 3.98
N ILE A 39 6.34 5.75 2.95
CA ILE A 39 5.73 4.43 2.70
C ILE A 39 6.81 3.38 2.42
N GLU A 40 7.84 3.72 1.63
CA GLU A 40 8.99 2.84 1.41
C GLU A 40 9.69 2.48 2.72
N ASN A 41 9.97 3.47 3.57
CA ASN A 41 10.63 3.25 4.85
C ASN A 41 9.77 2.37 5.78
N TRP A 42 8.45 2.58 5.82
CA TRP A 42 7.53 1.72 6.56
C TRP A 42 7.50 0.30 6.03
N TYR A 43 7.50 0.15 4.70
CA TYR A 43 7.55 -1.16 4.04
C TYR A 43 8.83 -1.91 4.44
N VAL A 44 10.00 -1.27 4.34
CA VAL A 44 11.29 -1.86 4.71
C VAL A 44 11.30 -2.24 6.19
N ASN A 45 10.88 -1.34 7.08
CA ASN A 45 10.83 -1.60 8.53
C ASN A 45 9.90 -2.78 8.87
N ARG A 46 8.74 -2.87 8.21
CA ARG A 46 7.81 -3.99 8.37
C ARG A 46 8.43 -5.29 7.85
N PHE A 47 9.09 -5.25 6.69
CA PHE A 47 9.76 -6.41 6.11
C PHE A 47 10.82 -6.98 7.06
N LEU A 48 11.69 -6.12 7.59
CA LEU A 48 12.70 -6.52 8.58
C LEU A 48 12.07 -7.11 9.85
N SER A 49 11.00 -6.48 10.35
CA SER A 49 10.27 -7.00 11.52
C SER A 49 9.66 -8.39 11.27
N LEU A 50 9.25 -8.68 10.03
CA LEU A 50 8.74 -10.00 9.62
C LEU A 50 9.86 -11.03 9.47
N CYS A 51 11.02 -10.63 8.95
CA CYS A 51 12.24 -11.46 8.95
C CYS A 51 12.61 -11.91 10.37
N ASP A 52 12.48 -11.03 11.36
CA ASP A 52 12.79 -11.30 12.76
C ASP A 52 11.69 -12.11 13.49
N SER A 53 10.54 -12.38 12.85
CA SER A 53 9.38 -13.02 13.48
C SER A 53 8.75 -14.13 12.63
N VAL A 54 7.64 -13.85 11.95
CA VAL A 54 6.81 -14.84 11.24
C VAL A 54 7.57 -15.55 10.11
N PHE A 55 8.61 -14.97 9.55
CA PHE A 55 9.40 -15.65 8.51
C PHE A 55 10.30 -16.76 9.09
N GLN A 56 10.54 -16.78 10.40
CA GLN A 56 11.30 -17.85 11.06
C GLN A 56 10.50 -19.17 11.18
N ASP A 57 9.19 -19.15 10.96
CA ASP A 57 8.39 -20.39 10.88
C ASP A 57 8.82 -21.20 9.65
N PRO A 58 9.26 -22.46 9.80
CA PRO A 58 9.66 -23.32 8.67
C PRO A 58 8.55 -23.55 7.65
N ASN A 59 7.28 -23.36 8.01
CA ASN A 59 6.13 -23.46 7.09
C ASN A 59 5.78 -22.13 6.41
N SER A 60 6.48 -21.03 6.74
CA SER A 60 6.27 -19.74 6.10
C SER A 60 6.73 -19.79 4.65
N PHE A 61 5.88 -19.34 3.73
CA PHE A 61 6.27 -19.14 2.32
C PHE A 61 7.52 -18.24 2.19
N PHE A 62 7.71 -17.34 3.16
CA PHE A 62 8.78 -16.35 3.20
C PHE A 62 10.01 -16.80 4.00
N GLN A 63 10.10 -18.08 4.38
CA GLN A 63 11.19 -18.60 5.20
C GLN A 63 12.59 -18.34 4.60
N HIS A 64 12.71 -18.29 3.28
CA HIS A 64 13.96 -17.97 2.60
C HIS A 64 14.50 -16.56 2.92
N PHE A 65 13.63 -15.62 3.31
CA PHE A 65 14.06 -14.27 3.74
C PHE A 65 14.54 -14.23 5.19
N ALA A 66 14.18 -15.20 6.02
CA ALA A 66 14.60 -15.25 7.43
C ALA A 66 16.10 -15.56 7.62
N GLN A 67 16.77 -16.05 6.57
CA GLN A 67 18.20 -16.38 6.59
C GLN A 67 19.10 -15.24 6.10
N LEU A 68 18.51 -14.15 5.59
CA LEU A 68 19.26 -12.99 5.12
C LEU A 68 19.86 -12.22 6.31
N SER A 69 21.08 -11.70 6.13
CA SER A 69 21.58 -10.64 7.03
C SER A 69 20.68 -9.41 6.97
N ARG A 70 20.78 -8.54 7.98
CA ARG A 70 19.97 -7.31 8.02
C ARG A 70 20.21 -6.41 6.81
N GLU A 71 21.46 -6.34 6.36
CA GLU A 71 21.88 -5.58 5.19
C GLU A 71 21.26 -6.17 3.91
N GLU A 72 21.34 -7.49 3.73
CA GLU A 72 20.74 -8.18 2.58
C GLU A 72 19.21 -8.09 2.59
N ALA A 73 18.58 -8.23 3.75
CA ALA A 73 17.13 -8.08 3.90
C ALA A 73 16.68 -6.66 3.56
N THR A 74 17.44 -5.64 3.99
CA THR A 74 17.17 -4.24 3.65
C THR A 74 17.29 -3.99 2.15
N ALA A 75 18.37 -4.49 1.52
CA ALA A 75 18.58 -4.36 0.08
C ALA A 75 17.47 -5.07 -0.72
N THR A 76 17.11 -6.29 -0.29
CA THR A 76 16.01 -7.08 -0.85
C THR A 76 14.69 -6.33 -0.76
N ALA A 77 14.35 -5.81 0.42
CA ALA A 77 13.10 -5.07 0.65
C ALA A 77 13.02 -3.83 -0.25
N ARG A 78 14.08 -3.04 -0.35
CA ARG A 78 14.13 -1.88 -1.26
C ARG A 78 14.03 -2.28 -2.73
N GLY A 79 14.65 -3.40 -3.12
CA GLY A 79 14.53 -3.97 -4.45
C GLY A 79 13.08 -4.34 -4.80
N ILE A 80 12.40 -5.05 -3.90
CA ILE A 80 10.98 -5.41 -4.05
C ILE A 80 10.09 -4.15 -4.09
N TRP A 81 10.35 -3.18 -3.21
CA TRP A 81 9.62 -1.91 -3.24
C TRP A 81 9.77 -1.24 -4.61
N LYS A 82 11.00 -1.01 -5.07
CA LYS A 82 11.26 -0.33 -6.34
C LYS A 82 10.70 -1.08 -7.55
N GLY A 83 10.77 -2.41 -7.57
CA GLY A 83 10.38 -3.22 -8.71
C GLY A 83 8.91 -3.65 -8.75
N ILE A 84 8.18 -3.56 -7.63
CA ILE A 84 6.82 -4.08 -7.52
C ILE A 84 5.91 -3.07 -6.83
N ASN A 85 6.11 -2.81 -5.54
CA ASN A 85 5.13 -2.06 -4.74
C ASN A 85 5.09 -0.56 -5.07
N GLY A 86 6.24 0.07 -5.28
CA GLY A 86 6.37 1.47 -5.66
C GLY A 86 5.86 1.74 -7.08
N LEU A 87 6.08 0.81 -8.01
CA LEU A 87 5.47 0.88 -9.34
C LEU A 87 3.95 0.77 -9.25
N ASN A 88 3.45 -0.23 -8.52
CA ASN A 88 2.00 -0.39 -8.32
C ASN A 88 1.36 0.81 -7.63
N LEU A 89 2.05 1.42 -6.65
CA LEU A 89 1.61 2.65 -6.00
C LEU A 89 1.43 3.77 -7.02
N LYS A 90 2.47 4.07 -7.79
CA LYS A 90 2.47 5.17 -8.77
C LYS A 90 1.49 4.96 -9.91
N GLU A 91 1.44 3.76 -10.46
CA GLU A 91 0.73 3.47 -11.70
C GLU A 91 -0.74 3.14 -11.47
N ASN A 92 -1.08 2.50 -10.34
CA ASN A 92 -2.40 1.90 -10.16
C ASN A 92 -3.15 2.35 -8.90
N ILE A 93 -2.46 2.81 -7.84
CA ILE A 93 -3.11 3.15 -6.56
C ILE A 93 -3.24 4.66 -6.40
N GLU A 94 -2.14 5.42 -6.48
CA GLU A 94 -2.13 6.88 -6.34
C GLU A 94 -3.11 7.58 -7.32
N PRO A 95 -3.25 7.17 -8.60
CA PRO A 95 -4.20 7.81 -9.51
C PRO A 95 -5.66 7.71 -9.05
N THR A 96 -5.98 6.79 -8.15
CA THR A 96 -7.34 6.61 -7.60
C THR A 96 -7.63 7.50 -6.39
N ARG A 97 -6.62 8.18 -5.83
CA ARG A 97 -6.71 8.98 -4.60
C ARG A 97 -7.86 9.98 -4.62
N ASP A 98 -7.99 10.73 -5.70
CA ASP A 98 -8.96 11.82 -5.80
C ASP A 98 -10.41 11.32 -6.00
N ARG A 99 -10.60 10.00 -6.13
CA ARG A 99 -11.93 9.36 -6.13
C ARG A 99 -12.48 9.16 -4.73
N ALA A 100 -11.65 9.22 -3.69
CA ALA A 100 -12.06 8.97 -2.33
C ALA A 100 -12.97 10.08 -1.76
N SER A 101 -13.89 9.70 -0.87
CA SER A 101 -14.70 10.66 -0.10
C SER A 101 -13.85 11.41 0.92
N LEU A 102 -12.90 10.72 1.55
CA LEU A 102 -11.98 11.23 2.56
C LEU A 102 -10.54 10.79 2.25
N ILE A 103 -9.61 11.73 2.33
CA ILE A 103 -8.17 11.46 2.26
C ILE A 103 -7.55 11.79 3.61
N LEU A 104 -6.90 10.81 4.22
CA LEU A 104 -6.12 10.95 5.46
C LEU A 104 -4.64 10.91 5.11
N ARG A 105 -3.93 12.03 5.27
CA ARG A 105 -2.50 12.08 5.00
C ARG A 105 -1.71 11.82 6.28
N LYS A 106 -0.80 10.87 6.24
CA LYS A 106 0.12 10.51 7.33
C LYS A 106 1.50 11.13 7.10
N GLY A 107 2.14 11.55 8.19
CA GLY A 107 3.57 11.88 8.23
C GLY A 107 4.43 10.66 8.58
N GLU A 108 5.75 10.80 8.53
CA GLU A 108 6.76 9.75 8.73
C GLU A 108 6.57 8.86 9.97
N ASP A 109 5.99 9.42 11.04
CA ASP A 109 5.74 8.76 12.32
C ASP A 109 4.35 8.08 12.38
N HIS A 110 3.71 7.92 11.22
CA HIS A 110 2.36 7.43 11.04
C HIS A 110 1.23 8.30 11.64
N ARG A 111 1.51 9.49 12.17
CA ARG A 111 0.44 10.38 12.62
C ARG A 111 -0.25 11.03 11.44
N VAL A 112 -1.57 11.20 11.54
CA VAL A 112 -2.32 11.97 10.54
C VAL A 112 -1.93 13.44 10.67
N SER A 113 -1.41 14.01 9.58
CA SER A 113 -0.98 15.40 9.49
C SER A 113 -2.01 16.29 8.79
N ASP A 114 -2.82 15.72 7.90
CA ASP A 114 -3.83 16.44 7.11
C ASP A 114 -5.05 15.56 6.83
N VAL A 115 -6.22 16.19 6.75
CA VAL A 115 -7.50 15.54 6.50
C VAL A 115 -8.26 16.34 5.44
N ARG A 116 -8.56 15.70 4.31
CA ARG A 116 -9.32 16.30 3.20
C ARG A 116 -10.62 15.54 2.98
N LEU A 117 -11.74 16.20 3.22
CA LEU A 117 -13.08 15.67 2.97
C LEU A 117 -13.66 16.32 1.72
N ARG A 118 -14.15 15.50 0.77
CA ARG A 118 -14.82 15.99 -0.43
C ARG A 118 -16.14 16.67 -0.02
N LYS A 119 -16.37 17.89 -0.51
CA LYS A 119 -17.67 18.56 -0.36
C LYS A 119 -18.68 17.91 -1.32
N LEU A 120 -19.86 17.59 -0.80
CA LEU A 120 -21.01 17.10 -1.55
C LEU A 120 -21.75 18.25 -2.22
#